data_AF-A0AA36B8I8-F1
#
_entry.id   AF-A0AA36B8I8-F1
#
_cell.length_a   1.000
_cell.length_b   1.000
_cell.length_c   1.000
_cell.angle_alpha   90.00
_cell.angle_beta   90.00
_cell.angle_gamma   90.00
#
_symmetry.space_group_name_H-M   'P 1'
#
loop_
_entity.id
_entity.type
_entity.pdbx_description
1 polymer ?
#
loop_
_entity_poly.entity_id
_entity_poly.type
_entity_poly.pdbx_seq_one_letter_code
_entity_poly.pdbx_strand_id
1 'polypeptide(L)'
;MAKRKADSGNRTFQIRWETGYMFTDIDGKPVRVNCGAYVAVLEEYNLKHNYETKHQDKYKYLTAEQKQRKIEELKRNLTLQQKFLTKAKSLSKAAV
;
A
#
# COMPACT_ATOMS: atom_id res chain seq x y z
N MET A 1 25.77 20.08 -5.98
CA MET A 1 25.07 18.80 -5.74
C MET A 1 24.10 18.54 -6.87
N ALA A 2 24.31 17.51 -7.68
CA ALA A 2 23.46 17.22 -8.83
C ALA A 2 22.10 16.69 -8.36
N LYS A 3 21.03 17.41 -8.70
CA LYS A 3 19.64 17.01 -8.46
C LYS A 3 19.38 15.78 -9.31
N ARG A 4 19.32 14.58 -8.70
CA ARG A 4 19.04 13.33 -9.43
C ARG A 4 17.71 13.47 -10.15
N LYS A 5 17.73 13.36 -11.48
CA LYS A 5 16.51 13.24 -12.28
C LYS A 5 15.95 11.85 -12.03
N ALA A 6 14.80 11.76 -11.36
CA ALA A 6 14.09 10.50 -11.19
C ALA A 6 13.50 10.13 -12.56
N ASP A 7 14.10 9.14 -13.21
CA ASP A 7 13.66 8.59 -14.48
C ASP A 7 12.16 8.22 -14.39
N SER A 8 11.38 8.72 -15.33
CA SER A 8 9.92 8.59 -15.37
C SER A 8 9.45 7.26 -15.97
N GLY A 9 10.37 6.37 -16.35
CA GLY A 9 10.08 5.18 -17.15
C GLY A 9 9.44 3.99 -16.44
N ASN A 10 9.18 3.99 -15.13
CA ASN A 10 8.68 2.78 -14.45
C ASN A 10 7.77 3.01 -13.23
N ARG A 11 7.04 4.14 -13.20
CA ARG A 11 6.17 4.53 -12.07
C ARG A 11 4.76 3.96 -12.14
N THR A 12 4.58 2.77 -12.70
CA THR A 12 3.27 2.10 -12.72
C THR A 12 3.31 0.98 -11.68
N PHE A 13 2.28 0.92 -10.84
CA PHE A 13 2.17 -0.15 -9.85
C PHE A 13 2.09 -1.51 -10.54
N GLN A 14 2.95 -2.44 -10.16
CA GLN A 14 2.94 -3.79 -10.70
C GLN A 14 2.20 -4.74 -9.77
N ILE A 15 1.27 -5.53 -10.31
CA ILE A 15 0.46 -6.48 -9.53
C ILE A 15 1.32 -7.48 -8.74
N ARG A 16 2.53 -7.81 -9.22
CA ARG A 16 3.47 -8.70 -8.50
C ARG A 16 3.89 -8.12 -7.13
N TRP A 17 3.88 -6.80 -6.97
CA TRP A 17 4.23 -6.13 -5.72
C TRP A 17 3.14 -6.30 -4.66
N GLU A 18 1.92 -6.63 -5.07
CA GLU A 18 0.82 -6.91 -4.16
C GLU A 18 1.07 -8.18 -3.36
N THR A 19 1.26 -9.31 -4.02
CA THR A 19 1.53 -10.58 -3.35
C THR A 19 2.96 -10.65 -2.80
N GLY A 20 3.93 -10.04 -3.49
CA GLY A 20 5.35 -10.08 -3.10
C GLY A 20 5.68 -9.23 -1.88
N TYR A 21 5.11 -8.02 -1.80
CA TYR A 21 5.50 -7.02 -0.81
C TYR A 21 4.31 -6.49 0.03
N MET A 22 3.09 -7.01 -0.19
CA MET A 22 1.87 -6.57 0.50
C MET A 22 1.56 -5.07 0.30
N PHE A 23 1.61 -4.62 -0.95
CA PHE A 23 1.22 -3.26 -1.35
C PHE A 23 -0.01 -3.26 -2.24
N THR A 24 -0.74 -2.15 -2.26
CA THR A 24 -1.79 -1.86 -3.23
C THR A 24 -1.58 -0.45 -3.75
N ASP A 25 -2.02 -0.17 -4.97
CA ASP A 25 -2.13 1.20 -5.45
C ASP A 25 -3.42 1.85 -4.93
N ILE A 26 -3.30 3.08 -4.43
CA ILE A 26 -4.44 3.95 -4.09
C ILE A 26 -4.13 5.33 -4.66
N ASP A 27 -4.90 5.74 -5.66
CA ASP A 27 -4.72 7.03 -6.36
C ASP A 27 -3.28 7.27 -6.85
N GLY A 28 -2.63 6.24 -7.40
CA GLY A 28 -1.25 6.31 -7.88
C GLY A 28 -0.18 6.31 -6.79
N LYS A 29 -0.56 6.00 -5.53
CA LYS A 29 0.36 5.87 -4.41
C LYS A 29 0.45 4.40 -3.98
N PRO A 30 1.67 3.84 -3.83
CA PRO A 30 1.83 2.53 -3.25
C PRO A 30 1.55 2.60 -1.75
N VAL A 31 0.41 2.06 -1.33
CA VAL A 31 -0.02 1.97 0.06
C VAL A 31 0.15 0.55 0.55
N ARG A 32 0.74 0.39 1.72
CA ARG A 32 0.91 -0.92 2.32
C ARG A 32 -0.40 -1.39 2.94
N VAL A 33 -0.90 -2.55 2.55
CA VAL A 33 -2.21 -3.04 3.01
C VAL A 33 -2.23 -3.37 4.52
N ASN A 34 -1.08 -3.65 5.13
CA ASN A 34 -1.00 -4.08 6.53
C ASN A 34 -1.07 -2.95 7.55
N CYS A 35 -0.68 -1.73 7.16
CA CYS A 35 -0.54 -0.60 8.09
C CYS A 35 -0.99 0.74 7.50
N GLY A 36 -1.39 0.78 6.22
CA GLY A 36 -1.85 2.00 5.56
C GLY A 36 -0.75 3.02 5.25
N ALA A 37 0.51 2.73 5.56
CA ALA A 37 1.63 3.61 5.23
C ALA A 37 1.94 3.59 3.73
N TYR A 38 2.15 4.76 3.12
CA TYR A 38 2.56 4.86 1.72
C TYR A 38 4.08 5.00 1.58
N VAL A 39 4.61 4.68 0.40
CA VAL A 39 6.01 4.94 0.03
C VAL A 39 6.06 6.09 -0.97
N ALA A 40 6.98 7.04 -0.76
CA ALA A 40 7.05 8.26 -1.56
C ALA A 40 7.51 8.03 -3.01
N VAL A 41 8.32 6.99 -3.22
CA VAL A 41 8.87 6.63 -4.53
C VAL A 41 8.35 5.25 -4.93
N LEU A 42 7.60 5.21 -6.03
CA LEU A 42 7.05 3.99 -6.61
C LEU A 42 8.15 3.26 -7.39
N GLU A 43 8.96 2.52 -6.65
CA GLU A 43 10.09 1.75 -7.15
C GLU A 43 10.21 0.46 -6.34
N GLU A 44 10.41 -0.67 -7.01
CA GLU A 44 10.42 -1.99 -6.39
C GLU A 44 11.41 -2.12 -5.24
N TYR A 45 12.61 -1.55 -5.39
CA TYR A 45 13.62 -1.54 -4.33
C TYR A 45 13.07 -0.93 -3.03
N ASN A 46 12.37 0.21 -3.15
CA ASN A 46 11.81 0.89 -1.99
C ASN A 46 10.67 0.09 -1.37
N LEU A 47 9.81 -0.56 -2.17
CA LEU A 47 8.73 -1.41 -1.65
C LEU A 47 9.27 -2.65 -0.94
N LYS A 48 10.24 -3.34 -1.56
CA LYS A 48 10.89 -4.53 -1.02
C LYS A 48 11.59 -4.24 0.30
N HIS A 49 12.51 -3.26 0.31
CA HIS A 49 13.26 -2.89 1.51
C HIS A 49 12.32 -2.51 2.67
N ASN A 50 11.26 -1.79 2.35
CA ASN A 50 10.26 -1.34 3.31
C ASN A 50 9.41 -2.50 3.87
N TYR A 51 9.12 -3.53 3.06
CA TYR A 51 8.51 -4.78 3.53
C TYR A 51 9.46 -5.57 4.42
N GLU A 52 10.70 -5.79 3.97
CA GLU A 52 11.72 -6.58 4.67
C GLU A 52 12.01 -6.02 6.07
N THR A 53 12.24 -4.71 6.17
CA THR A 53 12.60 -4.05 7.44
C THR A 53 11.48 -3.98 8.47
N LYS A 54 10.20 -3.93 8.05
CA LYS A 54 9.07 -3.65 8.95
C LYS A 54 8.13 -4.83 9.17
N HIS A 55 8.03 -5.74 8.20
CA HIS A 55 6.94 -6.72 8.19
C HIS A 55 7.35 -8.13 7.80
N GLN A 56 8.52 -8.37 7.22
CA GLN A 56 8.92 -9.72 6.83
C GLN A 56 8.78 -10.71 7.99
N ASP A 57 9.20 -10.36 9.20
CA ASP A 57 9.10 -11.28 10.35
C ASP A 57 7.67 -11.73 10.66
N LYS A 58 6.68 -10.87 10.40
CA LYS A 58 5.26 -11.16 10.64
C LYS A 58 4.66 -12.08 9.57
N TYR A 59 5.23 -12.11 8.36
CA TYR A 59 4.63 -12.80 7.21
C TYR A 59 5.56 -13.83 6.54
N LYS A 60 6.79 -14.00 7.02
CA LYS A 60 7.79 -14.92 6.44
C LYS A 60 7.36 -16.38 6.46
N TYR A 61 6.51 -16.76 7.42
CA TYR A 61 6.00 -18.13 7.58
C TYR A 61 4.70 -18.40 6.84
N LEU A 62 4.08 -17.39 6.22
CA LEU A 62 2.84 -17.57 5.48
C LEU A 62 3.12 -18.11 4.07
N THR A 63 2.31 -19.08 3.65
CA THR A 63 2.29 -19.53 2.23
C THR A 63 1.79 -18.41 1.33
N ALA A 64 2.02 -18.54 0.02
CA ALA A 64 1.51 -17.59 -0.96
C ALA A 64 -0.02 -17.44 -0.88
N GLU A 65 -0.78 -18.53 -0.73
CA GLU A 65 -2.24 -18.42 -0.61
C GLU A 65 -2.68 -17.75 0.69
N GLN A 66 -1.99 -18.03 1.80
CA GLN A 66 -2.27 -17.37 3.08
C GLN A 66 -2.00 -15.86 2.99
N LYS A 67 -0.90 -15.46 2.35
CA LYS A 67 -0.60 -14.04 2.09
C LYS A 67 -1.68 -13.41 1.21
N GLN A 68 -2.11 -14.09 0.15
CA GLN A 68 -3.14 -13.57 -0.75
C GLN A 68 -4.47 -13.37 -0.01
N ARG A 69 -4.92 -14.35 0.77
CA ARG A 69 -6.13 -14.22 1.60
C ARG A 69 -6.03 -13.05 2.58
N LYS A 70 -4.86 -12.87 3.20
CA LYS A 70 -4.59 -11.75 4.11
C LYS A 70 -4.67 -10.39 3.40
N ILE A 71 -4.10 -10.29 2.20
CA ILE A 71 -4.14 -9.07 1.40
C ILE A 71 -5.59 -8.71 1.05
N GLU A 72 -6.38 -9.69 0.60
CA GLU A 72 -7.80 -9.49 0.28
C GLU A 72 -8.61 -9.02 1.50
N GLU A 73 -8.40 -9.66 2.65
CA GLU A 73 -9.01 -9.25 3.92
C GLU A 73 -8.66 -7.79 4.27
N LEU A 74 -7.38 -7.44 4.20
CA LEU A 74 -6.88 -6.11 4.54
C LEU A 74 -7.38 -5.03 3.55
N LYS A 75 -7.45 -5.32 2.26
CA LYS A 75 -8.02 -4.41 1.25
C LYS A 75 -9.48 -4.12 1.50
N ARG A 76 -10.27 -5.14 1.85
CA ARG A 76 -11.68 -4.96 2.22
C ARG A 76 -11.82 -4.06 3.43
N ASN A 77 -11.04 -4.31 4.48
CA ASN A 77 -11.05 -3.49 5.69
C ASN A 77 -10.64 -2.04 5.41
N LEU A 78 -9.59 -1.83 4.60
CA LEU A 78 -9.14 -0.51 4.20
C LEU A 78 -10.22 0.26 3.42
N THR A 79 -10.89 -0.42 2.49
CA THR A 79 -12.01 0.16 1.74
C THR A 79 -13.16 0.56 2.65
N LEU A 80 -13.50 -0.26 3.64
CA LEU A 80 -14.55 0.04 4.63
C LEU A 80 -14.17 1.26 5.48
N GLN A 81 -12.92 1.32 5.96
CA GLN A 81 -12.42 2.48 6.71
C GLN A 81 -12.48 3.77 5.88
N GLN A 82 -12.07 3.72 4.61
CA GLN A 82 -12.16 4.87 3.71
C GLN A 82 -13.60 5.35 3.53
N LYS A 83 -14.54 4.42 3.27
CA LYS A 83 -15.97 4.75 3.14
C LYS A 83 -16.52 5.41 4.40
N PHE A 84 -16.18 4.86 5.57
CA PHE A 84 -16.59 5.42 6.85
C PHE A 84 -16.07 6.84 7.06
N LEU A 85 -14.77 7.07 6.81
CA LEU A 85 -14.15 8.38 6.96
C LEU A 85 -14.72 9.41 5.97
N THR A 86 -14.96 9.03 4.72
CA THR A 86 -15.56 9.91 3.71
C THR A 86 -16.98 10.32 4.11
N LYS A 87 -17.78 9.38 4.63
CA LYS A 87 -19.13 9.68 5.15
C LYS A 87 -19.08 10.61 6.37
N ALA A 88 -18.15 10.39 7.31
CA ALA A 88 -17.97 11.28 8.46
C ALA A 88 -17.59 12.71 8.03
N LYS A 89 -16.71 12.84 7.02
CA LYS A 89 -16.33 14.13 6.43
C LYS A 89 -17.51 14.83 5.74
N SER A 90 -18.36 14.11 5.02
CA SER A 90 -19.53 14.73 4.37
C SER A 90 -20.56 15.20 5.38
N LEU A 91 -20.79 14.45 6.46
CA LEU A 91 -21.73 14.82 7.52
C LEU A 91 -21.24 16.04 8.30
N SER A 92 -19.95 16.09 8.67
CA SER A 92 -19.38 17.27 9.34
C SER A 92 -19.43 18.52 8.46
N LYS A 93 -19.21 18.39 7.15
CA LYS A 93 -19.33 19.51 6.21
C LYS A 93 -20.77 19.99 6.02
N ALA A 94 -21.76 19.12 6.13
CA ALA A 94 -23.18 19.47 6.00
C ALA A 94 -23.77 20.08 7.29
N ALA A 95 -23.07 19.98 8.42
CA ALA A 95 -23.47 20.54 9.72
C ALA A 95 -22.91 21.95 9.97
N VAL A 96 -22.20 22.54 9.00
CA VAL A 96 -21.63 23.90 9.00
C VAL A 96 -22.34 24.73 7.94
#